data_AF-A0A6L6CE66-F1
#
_entry.id   AF-A0A6L6CE66-F1
#
_cell.length_a   1.000
_cell.length_b   1.000
_cell.length_c   1.000
_cell.angle_alpha   90.00
_cell.angle_beta   90.00
_cell.angle_gamma   90.00
#
_symmetry.space_group_name_H-M   'P 1'
#
loop_
_entity.id
_entity.type
_entity.pdbx_description
1 polymer ?
#
loop_
_entity_poly.entity_id
_entity_poly.type
_entity_poly.pdbx_seq_one_letter_code
_entity_poly.pdbx_strand_id
1 'polypeptide(L)'
;MSLDQLWNGWRAQYVGQGTAETSDDSQSVFTRILNSQMSDEETHIVHRSEHSFVILNAYPYASGHLLVLPFREVAHLEDLEIDEARDLWANVTNATVALKKSHTPDALNVGINLGAAAGGSIARHLHVHVVPRWNGDSNFMTSVADTRTIPEPLSLTASKVRAAWPKGDQ
;
A
#
# COMPACT_ATOMS: atom_id res chain seq x y z
N MET A 1 -11.56 -27.80 -6.81
CA MET A 1 -12.20 -26.63 -6.19
C MET A 1 -12.32 -25.57 -7.26
N SER A 2 -13.54 -25.13 -7.54
CA SER A 2 -13.83 -24.04 -8.46
C SER A 2 -13.25 -22.75 -7.90
N LEU A 3 -12.77 -21.86 -8.77
CA LEU A 3 -12.38 -20.51 -8.38
C LEU A 3 -13.68 -19.74 -8.15
N ASP A 4 -14.08 -19.57 -6.89
CA ASP A 4 -15.22 -18.72 -6.53
C ASP A 4 -14.82 -17.28 -6.84
N GLN A 5 -15.25 -16.77 -8.00
CA GLN A 5 -14.95 -15.42 -8.46
C GLN A 5 -15.58 -14.41 -7.49
N LEU A 6 -14.72 -13.77 -6.69
CA LEU A 6 -15.10 -12.59 -5.92
C LEU A 6 -15.18 -11.40 -6.87
N TRP A 7 -16.40 -10.99 -7.22
CA TRP A 7 -16.66 -9.77 -7.96
C TRP A 7 -16.46 -8.57 -7.04
N ASN A 8 -15.48 -7.72 -7.35
CA ASN A 8 -15.34 -6.40 -6.74
C ASN A 8 -16.11 -5.40 -7.63
N GLY A 9 -17.44 -5.28 -7.45
CA GLY A 9 -18.32 -4.50 -8.33
C GLY A 9 -17.91 -3.03 -8.47
N TRP A 10 -17.41 -2.45 -7.38
CA TRP A 10 -16.89 -1.08 -7.35
C TRP A 10 -15.63 -0.87 -8.22
N ARG A 11 -14.80 -1.91 -8.40
CA ARG A 11 -13.49 -1.77 -9.06
C ARG A 11 -13.63 -1.47 -10.55
N ALA A 12 -14.66 -2.01 -11.21
CA ALA A 12 -14.94 -1.70 -12.62
C ALA A 12 -15.28 -0.21 -12.81
N GLN A 13 -16.00 0.39 -11.86
CA GLN A 13 -16.35 1.81 -11.90
C GLN A 13 -15.13 2.70 -11.60
N TYR A 14 -14.27 2.29 -10.66
CA TYR A 14 -13.05 3.02 -10.31
C TYR A 14 -11.97 2.98 -11.41
N VAL A 15 -11.79 1.81 -12.05
CA VAL A 15 -10.85 1.66 -13.18
C VAL A 15 -11.41 2.32 -14.45
N GLY A 16 -12.73 2.27 -14.67
CA GLY A 16 -13.40 2.94 -15.79
C GLY A 16 -13.45 4.46 -15.67
N GLN A 17 -13.49 4.98 -14.44
CA GLN A 17 -13.24 6.39 -14.10
C GLN A 17 -11.77 6.61 -13.77
N GLY A 18 -10.87 5.85 -14.42
CA GLY A 18 -9.42 5.97 -14.28
C GLY A 18 -9.08 7.42 -14.09
N THR A 19 -8.57 7.73 -12.89
CA THR A 19 -8.27 9.06 -12.39
C THR A 19 -7.85 9.91 -13.56
N ALA A 20 -8.73 10.82 -13.98
CA ALA A 20 -8.41 11.78 -15.01
C ALA A 20 -7.07 12.38 -14.59
N GLU A 21 -6.02 12.07 -15.33
CA GLU A 21 -4.70 12.63 -15.14
C GLU A 21 -4.91 14.13 -15.11
N THR A 22 -4.83 14.72 -13.93
CA THR A 22 -4.99 16.16 -13.76
C THR A 22 -3.73 16.80 -14.31
N SER A 23 -3.70 17.01 -15.63
CA SER A 23 -3.02 18.06 -16.41
C SER A 23 -1.59 18.49 -16.05
N ASP A 24 -0.82 17.70 -15.30
CA ASP A 24 0.63 17.77 -15.17
C ASP A 24 1.18 16.35 -14.92
N ASP A 25 1.36 15.63 -16.02
CA ASP A 25 1.55 14.17 -16.11
C ASP A 25 3.03 13.73 -15.96
N SER A 26 3.87 14.60 -15.42
CA SER A 26 5.32 14.35 -15.36
C SER A 26 5.74 13.44 -14.20
N GLN A 27 4.93 13.30 -13.14
CA GLN A 27 5.32 12.61 -11.90
C GLN A 27 4.17 11.81 -11.28
N SER A 28 4.50 10.71 -10.62
CA SER A 28 3.55 9.94 -9.81
C SER A 28 3.04 10.72 -8.58
N VAL A 29 1.87 10.32 -8.07
CA VAL A 29 1.34 10.86 -6.80
C VAL A 29 2.31 10.69 -5.64
N PHE A 30 3.08 9.59 -5.61
CA PHE A 30 4.07 9.34 -4.57
C PHE A 30 5.24 10.31 -4.65
N THR A 31 5.76 10.58 -5.85
CA THR A 31 6.80 11.60 -6.06
C THR A 31 6.30 12.99 -5.67
N ARG A 32 5.04 13.32 -6.00
CA ARG A 32 4.41 14.57 -5.56
C ARG A 32 4.29 14.67 -4.04
N ILE A 33 3.94 13.58 -3.36
CA ILE A 33 3.91 13.51 -1.88
C ILE A 33 5.31 13.71 -1.30
N LEU A 34 6.34 13.07 -1.87
CA LEU A 34 7.72 13.26 -1.42
C LEU A 34 8.21 14.71 -1.58
N ASN A 35 7.69 15.42 -2.59
CA ASN A 35 8.05 16.80 -2.90
C ASN A 35 7.14 17.86 -2.24
N SER A 36 6.08 17.49 -1.54
CA SER A 36 5.03 18.44 -1.09
C SER A 36 5.39 19.27 0.14
N GLN A 37 6.58 19.07 0.74
CA GLN A 37 7.02 19.64 2.03
C GLN A 37 6.11 19.33 3.23
N MET A 38 5.07 18.51 3.04
CA MET A 38 4.18 18.06 4.11
C MET A 38 4.92 17.11 5.05
N SER A 39 4.51 17.09 6.31
CA SER A 39 5.04 16.16 7.30
C SER A 39 4.68 14.71 7.00
N ASP A 40 5.41 13.77 7.59
CA ASP A 40 5.08 12.35 7.51
C ASP A 40 3.71 12.06 8.16
N GLU A 41 3.32 12.81 9.19
CA GLU A 41 1.98 12.78 9.80
C GLU A 41 0.87 13.07 8.80
N GLU A 42 1.00 14.16 8.04
CA GLU A 42 0.02 14.62 7.06
C GLU A 42 -0.03 13.71 5.82
N THR A 43 1.12 13.16 5.41
CA THR A 43 1.24 12.28 4.24
C THR A 43 1.00 10.80 4.55
N HIS A 44 0.91 10.46 5.85
CA HIS A 44 0.79 9.09 6.34
C HIS A 44 1.96 8.17 5.94
N ILE A 45 3.14 8.75 5.73
CA ILE A 45 4.39 7.99 5.62
C ILE A 45 4.74 7.45 7.01
N VAL A 46 4.92 6.14 7.14
CA VAL A 46 5.19 5.48 8.42
C VAL A 46 6.65 5.14 8.62
N HIS A 47 7.43 5.07 7.54
CA HIS A 47 8.86 4.79 7.61
C HIS A 47 9.58 5.30 6.37
N ARG A 48 10.84 5.71 6.56
CA ARG A 48 11.79 6.08 5.51
C ARG A 48 13.13 5.38 5.83
N SER A 49 13.72 4.72 4.85
CA SER A 49 15.05 4.13 4.91
C SER A 49 15.98 4.81 3.92
N GLU A 50 17.05 4.12 3.47
CA GLU A 50 18.03 4.69 2.55
C GLU A 50 17.49 4.84 1.12
N HIS A 51 16.80 3.82 0.61
CA HIS A 51 16.36 3.77 -0.78
C HIS A 51 14.84 3.66 -0.95
N SER A 52 14.10 3.42 0.13
CA SER A 52 12.67 3.19 0.09
C SER A 52 11.93 3.88 1.25
N PHE A 53 10.62 3.96 1.10
CA PHE A 53 9.73 4.47 2.12
C PHE A 53 8.44 3.66 2.14
N VAL A 54 7.73 3.78 3.26
CA VAL A 54 6.51 3.04 3.52
C VAL A 54 5.41 4.02 3.86
N ILE A 55 4.27 3.90 3.17
CA ILE A 55 3.12 4.79 3.29
C ILE A 55 1.84 3.97 3.44
N LEU A 56 0.84 4.51 4.15
CA LEU A 56 -0.49 3.90 4.14
C LEU A 56 -1.17 4.09 2.79
N ASN A 57 -1.91 3.08 2.36
CA ASN A 57 -2.81 3.24 1.22
C ASN A 57 -4.02 4.10 1.63
N ALA A 58 -4.25 5.21 0.92
CA ALA A 58 -5.40 6.09 1.14
C ALA A 58 -6.75 5.39 0.91
N TYR A 59 -6.77 4.32 0.10
CA TYR A 59 -7.93 3.47 -0.15
C TYR A 59 -7.63 2.04 0.32
N PRO A 60 -7.61 1.79 1.64
CA PRO A 60 -7.12 0.55 2.20
C PRO A 60 -8.11 -0.61 1.99
N TYR A 61 -7.59 -1.82 1.74
CA TYR A 61 -8.40 -3.05 1.76
C TYR A 61 -8.66 -3.52 3.19
N ALA A 62 -7.83 -3.14 4.14
CA ALA A 62 -8.02 -3.38 5.56
C ALA A 62 -7.22 -2.32 6.36
N SER A 63 -7.57 -2.09 7.62
CA SER A 63 -6.78 -1.24 8.51
C SER A 63 -5.33 -1.73 8.55
N GLY A 64 -4.38 -0.84 8.28
CA GLY A 64 -2.96 -1.19 8.16
C GLY A 64 -2.50 -1.61 6.76
N HIS A 65 -3.29 -1.39 5.70
CA HIS A 65 -2.81 -1.58 4.32
C HIS A 65 -1.64 -0.63 4.02
N LEU A 66 -0.43 -1.19 3.93
CA LEU A 66 0.79 -0.47 3.62
C LEU A 66 1.22 -0.65 2.16
N LEU A 67 1.90 0.35 1.64
CA LEU A 67 2.63 0.33 0.39
C LEU A 67 4.12 0.55 0.71
N VAL A 68 5.00 -0.30 0.18
CA VAL A 68 6.46 -0.15 0.26
C VAL A 68 6.98 0.18 -1.14
N LEU A 69 7.69 1.30 -1.28
CA LEU A 69 8.11 1.85 -2.58
C LEU A 69 9.56 2.35 -2.52
N PRO A 70 10.32 2.29 -3.62
CA PRO A 70 11.58 3.03 -3.74
C PRO A 70 11.32 4.54 -3.70
N PHE A 71 12.32 5.35 -3.33
CA PHE A 71 12.22 6.81 -3.52
C PHE A 71 12.26 7.20 -4.99
N ARG A 72 13.04 6.48 -5.80
CA ARG A 72 13.15 6.68 -7.24
C ARG A 72 11.90 6.16 -7.93
N GLU A 73 11.28 6.99 -8.74
CA GLU A 73 10.12 6.60 -9.54
C GLU A 73 10.53 5.62 -10.65
N VAL A 74 10.29 4.33 -10.42
CA VAL A 74 10.44 3.25 -11.39
C VAL A 74 9.16 2.47 -11.54
N ALA A 75 8.85 2.03 -12.76
CA ALA A 75 7.62 1.29 -13.04
C ALA A 75 7.77 -0.23 -12.87
N HIS A 76 8.96 -0.75 -13.17
CA HIS A 76 9.20 -2.19 -13.26
C HIS A 76 10.16 -2.70 -12.18
N LEU A 77 10.06 -4.00 -11.85
CA LEU A 77 10.92 -4.62 -10.84
C LEU A 77 12.37 -4.70 -11.33
N GLU A 78 12.56 -4.98 -12.62
CA GLU A 78 13.85 -5.08 -13.28
C GLU A 78 14.58 -3.74 -13.42
N ASP A 79 13.89 -2.62 -13.18
CA ASP A 79 14.50 -1.29 -13.20
C ASP A 79 15.16 -0.91 -11.87
N LEU A 80 14.92 -1.69 -10.79
CA LEU A 80 15.51 -1.44 -9.47
C LEU A 80 17.02 -1.72 -9.47
N GLU A 81 17.78 -0.82 -8.86
CA GLU A 81 19.17 -1.10 -8.52
C GLU A 81 19.24 -2.14 -7.39
N ILE A 82 20.37 -2.84 -7.28
CA ILE A 82 20.51 -3.95 -6.32
C ILE A 82 20.30 -3.50 -4.87
N ASP A 83 20.78 -2.30 -4.52
CA ASP A 83 20.64 -1.74 -3.19
C ASP A 83 19.21 -1.27 -2.90
N GLU A 84 18.52 -0.71 -3.91
CA GLU A 84 17.10 -0.38 -3.82
C GLU A 84 16.24 -1.63 -3.62
N ALA A 85 16.49 -2.69 -4.38
CA ALA A 85 15.78 -3.96 -4.23
C ALA A 85 16.00 -4.58 -2.85
N ARG A 86 17.24 -4.57 -2.35
CA ARG A 86 17.57 -5.07 -1.00
C ARG A 86 16.82 -4.29 0.08
N ASP A 87 16.88 -2.97 0.03
CA ASP A 87 16.24 -2.09 1.01
C ASP A 87 14.70 -2.20 0.96
N LEU A 88 14.12 -2.25 -0.25
CA LEU A 88 12.69 -2.46 -0.46
C LEU A 88 12.21 -3.75 0.23
N TRP A 89 12.88 -4.89 0.00
CA TRP A 89 12.47 -6.18 0.58
C TRP A 89 12.76 -6.28 2.07
N ALA A 90 13.79 -5.61 2.57
CA ALA A 90 14.00 -5.46 4.01
C ALA A 90 12.82 -4.70 4.64
N ASN A 91 12.35 -3.63 4.00
CA ASN A 91 11.18 -2.88 4.47
C ASN A 91 9.85 -3.62 4.32
N VAL A 92 9.67 -4.43 3.29
CA VAL A 92 8.53 -5.35 3.21
C VAL A 92 8.53 -6.29 4.41
N THR A 93 9.69 -6.86 4.75
CA THR A 93 9.83 -7.73 5.93
C THR A 93 9.48 -6.98 7.21
N ASN A 94 10.03 -5.78 7.41
CA ASN A 94 9.75 -4.92 8.57
C ASN A 94 8.27 -4.53 8.66
N ALA A 95 7.61 -4.25 7.53
CA ALA A 95 6.18 -3.97 7.47
C ALA A 95 5.36 -5.15 7.99
N THR A 96 5.72 -6.39 7.64
CA THR A 96 5.02 -7.57 8.18
C THR A 96 5.15 -7.69 9.71
N VAL A 97 6.33 -7.38 10.26
CA VAL A 97 6.58 -7.40 11.71
C VAL A 97 5.78 -6.29 12.39
N ALA A 98 5.83 -5.07 11.85
CA ALA A 98 5.12 -3.92 12.37
C ALA A 98 3.60 -4.16 12.41
N LEU A 99 3.03 -4.73 11.34
CA LEU A 99 1.59 -5.05 11.27
C LEU A 99 1.19 -6.16 12.24
N LYS A 100 2.01 -7.22 12.37
CA LYS A 100 1.80 -8.26 13.38
C LYS A 100 1.74 -7.70 14.79
N LYS A 101 2.63 -6.76 15.12
CA LYS A 101 2.69 -6.13 16.44
C LYS A 101 1.59 -5.09 16.68
N SER A 102 1.20 -4.32 15.67
CA SER A 102 0.24 -3.21 15.83
C SER A 102 -1.23 -3.64 15.69
N HIS A 103 -1.53 -4.64 14.86
CA HIS A 103 -2.90 -5.01 14.51
C HIS A 103 -3.25 -6.47 14.84
N THR A 104 -2.25 -7.32 15.09
CA THR A 104 -2.44 -8.75 15.37
C THR A 104 -3.35 -9.46 14.35
N PRO A 105 -3.09 -9.33 13.03
CA PRO A 105 -3.88 -10.02 12.02
C PRO A 105 -3.66 -11.53 12.05
N ASP A 106 -4.65 -12.29 11.59
CA ASP A 106 -4.55 -13.75 11.43
C ASP A 106 -3.57 -14.12 10.31
N ALA A 107 -3.50 -13.28 9.26
CA ALA A 107 -2.63 -13.50 8.10
C ALA A 107 -2.26 -12.18 7.41
N LEU A 108 -1.38 -12.26 6.40
CA LEU A 108 -0.98 -11.13 5.57
C LEU A 108 -0.99 -11.54 4.09
N ASN A 109 -1.41 -10.64 3.20
CA ASN A 109 -1.10 -10.72 1.78
C ASN A 109 0.03 -9.75 1.44
N VAL A 110 1.00 -10.22 0.68
CA VAL A 110 2.09 -9.41 0.13
C VAL A 110 2.08 -9.58 -1.38
N GLY A 111 2.10 -8.49 -2.14
CA GLY A 111 2.03 -8.58 -3.59
C GLY A 111 2.26 -7.26 -4.31
N ILE A 112 2.50 -7.36 -5.60
CA ILE A 112 2.76 -6.24 -6.51
C ILE A 112 1.99 -6.47 -7.81
N ASN A 113 1.44 -5.39 -8.36
CA ASN A 113 0.78 -5.40 -9.67
C ASN A 113 1.65 -4.64 -10.67
N LEU A 114 2.15 -5.32 -11.70
CA LEU A 114 3.01 -4.72 -12.72
C LEU A 114 2.25 -4.51 -14.03
N GLY A 115 2.24 -3.26 -14.51
CA GLY A 115 1.51 -2.85 -15.70
C GLY A 115 0.01 -2.69 -15.48
N ALA A 116 -0.62 -1.92 -16.37
CA ALA A 116 -2.04 -1.55 -16.27
C ALA A 116 -2.97 -2.78 -16.25
N ALA A 117 -2.65 -3.82 -17.03
CA ALA A 117 -3.45 -5.04 -17.12
C ALA A 117 -3.49 -5.85 -15.81
N ALA A 118 -2.45 -5.75 -14.97
CA ALA A 118 -2.43 -6.37 -13.65
C ALA A 118 -3.28 -5.60 -12.61
N GLY A 119 -3.87 -4.47 -13.01
CA GLY A 119 -4.72 -3.67 -12.14
C GLY A 119 -3.95 -2.70 -11.23
N GLY A 120 -2.70 -2.37 -11.57
CA GLY A 120 -1.98 -1.26 -10.95
C GLY A 120 -2.55 0.08 -11.45
N SER A 121 -3.28 0.79 -10.59
CA SER A 121 -3.80 2.13 -10.91
C SER A 121 -2.70 3.19 -10.99
N ILE A 122 -1.56 2.97 -10.32
CA ILE A 122 -0.38 3.82 -10.35
C ILE A 122 0.78 3.02 -10.95
N ALA A 123 0.68 2.67 -12.23
CA ALA A 123 1.61 1.76 -12.88
C ALA A 123 3.03 2.33 -13.05
N ARG A 124 3.20 3.65 -12.99
CA ARG A 124 4.50 4.32 -13.20
C ARG A 124 5.46 4.29 -12.01
N HIS A 125 4.95 3.99 -10.82
CA HIS A 125 5.75 3.93 -9.59
C HIS A 125 5.41 2.65 -8.84
N LEU A 126 6.38 1.74 -8.88
CA LEU A 126 6.36 0.43 -8.25
C LEU A 126 6.03 0.52 -6.77
N HIS A 127 5.11 -0.33 -6.31
CA HIS A 127 4.74 -0.44 -4.91
C HIS A 127 4.35 -1.85 -4.53
N VAL A 128 4.93 -2.34 -3.45
CA VAL A 128 4.56 -3.62 -2.85
C VAL A 128 3.49 -3.38 -1.80
N HIS A 129 2.34 -4.03 -1.98
CA HIS A 129 1.26 -4.03 -1.01
C HIS A 129 1.58 -5.00 0.14
N VAL A 130 1.35 -4.57 1.37
CA VAL A 130 1.33 -5.42 2.56
C VAL A 130 -0.01 -5.22 3.25
N VAL A 131 -0.87 -6.24 3.19
CA VAL A 131 -2.28 -6.16 3.60
C VAL A 131 -2.55 -7.12 4.75
N PRO A 132 -2.87 -6.64 5.96
CA PRO A 132 -3.31 -7.50 7.06
C PRO A 132 -4.69 -8.10 6.78
N ARG A 133 -4.88 -9.36 7.15
CA ARG A 133 -6.08 -10.16 6.89
C ARG A 133 -6.59 -10.80 8.18
N TRP A 134 -7.91 -10.89 8.29
CA TRP A 134 -8.60 -11.60 9.36
C TRP A 134 -9.60 -12.58 8.77
N ASN A 135 -9.85 -13.68 9.49
CA ASN A 135 -10.93 -14.59 9.15
C ASN A 135 -12.26 -13.83 9.18
N GLY A 136 -12.95 -13.78 8.03
CA GLY A 136 -14.22 -13.06 7.89
C GLY A 136 -14.09 -11.54 7.73
N ASP A 137 -12.91 -11.01 7.36
CA ASP A 137 -12.71 -9.56 7.12
C ASP A 137 -13.52 -8.98 5.96
N SER A 138 -14.13 -9.85 5.15
CA SER A 138 -15.10 -9.50 4.13
C SER A 138 -16.46 -10.03 4.57
N ASN A 139 -17.42 -9.12 4.67
CA ASN A 139 -18.75 -9.42 5.18
C ASN A 139 -19.84 -8.99 4.17
N PHE A 140 -21.11 -9.13 4.54
CA PHE A 140 -22.24 -8.83 3.65
C PHE A 140 -22.21 -7.39 3.09
N MET A 141 -21.63 -6.41 3.81
CA MET A 141 -21.50 -5.05 3.28
C MET A 141 -20.62 -5.03 2.02
N THR A 142 -19.54 -5.80 2.02
CA THR A 142 -18.64 -5.88 0.85
C THR A 142 -19.28 -6.67 -0.28
N SER A 143 -19.93 -7.79 0.03
CA SER A 143 -20.47 -8.69 -1.00
C SER A 143 -21.81 -8.24 -1.58
N VAL A 144 -22.64 -7.52 -0.83
CA VAL A 144 -24.01 -7.13 -1.23
C VAL A 144 -24.12 -5.64 -1.51
N ALA A 145 -23.42 -4.81 -0.74
CA ALA A 145 -23.52 -3.36 -0.84
C ALA A 145 -22.28 -2.71 -1.50
N ASP A 146 -21.34 -3.52 -2.03
CA ASP A 146 -20.06 -3.06 -2.60
C ASP A 146 -19.32 -2.06 -1.70
N THR A 147 -19.51 -2.17 -0.38
CA THR A 147 -19.05 -1.20 0.61
C THR A 147 -18.13 -1.86 1.62
N ARG A 148 -16.99 -1.25 1.90
CA ARG A 148 -16.05 -1.72 2.92
C ARG A 148 -16.02 -0.79 4.12
N THR A 149 -16.28 -1.33 5.29
CA THR A 149 -16.18 -0.59 6.56
C THR A 149 -14.78 -0.73 7.12
N ILE A 150 -14.03 0.37 7.14
CA ILE A 150 -12.69 0.43 7.74
C ILE A 150 -12.85 1.09 9.13
N PRO A 151 -12.67 0.34 10.22
CA PRO A 151 -13.03 0.82 11.56
C PRO A 151 -12.01 1.78 12.18
N GLU A 152 -10.90 2.08 11.49
CA GLU A 152 -9.81 2.87 12.03
C GLU A 152 -9.39 4.00 11.05
N PRO A 153 -9.26 5.26 11.51
CA PRO A 153 -8.79 6.35 10.67
C PRO A 153 -7.29 6.24 10.38
N LEU A 154 -6.88 6.69 9.20
CA LEU A 154 -5.48 6.61 8.72
C LEU A 154 -4.47 7.22 9.70
N SER A 155 -4.80 8.32 10.35
CA SER A 155 -3.92 8.97 11.34
C SER A 155 -3.63 8.09 12.56
N LEU A 156 -4.64 7.38 13.06
CA LEU A 156 -4.49 6.44 14.17
C LEU A 156 -3.72 5.20 13.72
N THR A 157 -4.05 4.65 12.54
CA THR A 157 -3.32 3.53 11.94
C THR A 157 -1.83 3.86 11.77
N ALA A 158 -1.51 5.03 11.20
CA ALA A 158 -0.14 5.48 10.98
C ALA A 158 0.63 5.54 12.31
N SER A 159 0.01 6.11 13.34
CA SER A 159 0.59 6.22 14.68
C SER A 159 0.90 4.85 15.28
N LYS A 160 -0.02 3.89 15.18
CA LYS A 160 0.18 2.51 15.66
C LYS A 160 1.30 1.79 14.91
N VAL A 161 1.35 1.93 13.58
CA VAL A 161 2.38 1.30 12.75
C VAL A 161 3.75 1.89 13.03
N ARG A 162 3.89 3.22 13.11
CA ARG A 162 5.14 3.90 13.49
C ARG A 162 5.65 3.42 14.85
N ALA A 163 4.79 3.33 15.84
CA ALA A 163 5.16 2.85 17.19
C ALA A 163 5.58 1.38 17.21
N ALA A 164 5.04 0.57 16.29
CA ALA A 164 5.34 -0.85 16.18
C ALA A 164 6.52 -1.17 15.24
N TRP A 165 7.02 -0.18 14.49
CA TRP A 165 8.08 -0.39 13.50
C TRP A 165 9.35 -0.93 14.17
N PRO A 166 10.00 -1.97 13.60
CA PRO A 166 11.28 -2.44 14.10
C PRO A 166 12.30 -1.30 14.14
N LYS A 167 12.90 -1.08 15.31
CA LYS A 167 14.09 -0.23 15.40
C LYS A 167 15.25 -1.13 14.98
N GLY A 168 16.01 -0.73 13.96
CA GLY A 168 17.14 -1.54 13.49
C GLY A 168 18.04 -1.95 14.65
N ASP A 169 18.60 -3.15 14.60
CA ASP A 169 19.74 -3.49 15.45
C ASP A 169 20.84 -2.46 15.12
N GLN A 170 21.27 -1.69 16.12
CA GLN A 170 22.43 -0.80 15.99
C GLN A 170 23.71 -1.60 15.77
#